data_AF-A0AAT9S1S2-F1
#
_entry.id   AF-A0AAT9S1S2-F1
#
_cell.length_a   1.000
_cell.length_b   1.000
_cell.length_c   1.000
_cell.angle_alpha   90.00
_cell.angle_beta   90.00
_cell.angle_gamma   90.00
#
_symmetry.space_group_name_H-M   'P 1'
#
loop_
_entity.id
_entity.type
_entity.pdbx_description
1 polymer ?
#
loop_
_entity_poly.entity_id
_entity_poly.type
_entity_poly.pdbx_seq_one_letter_code
_entity_poly.pdbx_strand_id
1 'polypeptide(L)'
;MRKTSRRTGLALVLGLCLSLATVGTSAASPGAVPAQNSSLSPTSAAACPTQGQRFKTPTTGDKVYLVGPDRVYHIPNSTVYSNLWASWDGIVTGDRTCFGTERPLRDGQLIQPSGSAAIYIWDQWEYVDDEYGAWRRIANWSTFTTKYKFDPAAIRSATPLVIGRVWT
;
A
#
# COMPACT_ATOMS: atom_id res chain seq x y z
N MET A 1 -26.48 38.57 -2.89
CA MET A 1 -27.00 37.90 -1.69
C MET A 1 -25.86 37.15 -0.99
N ARG A 2 -25.46 37.58 0.21
CA ARG A 2 -24.37 36.97 0.99
C ARG A 2 -24.98 36.00 2.01
N LYS A 3 -24.58 34.72 2.00
CA LYS A 3 -24.93 33.74 3.05
C LYS A 3 -23.68 33.41 3.85
N THR A 4 -23.50 34.12 4.95
CA THR A 4 -22.58 33.77 6.05
C THR A 4 -23.23 32.71 6.92
N SER A 5 -22.63 31.53 7.03
CA SER A 5 -23.03 30.52 8.03
C SER A 5 -21.92 30.25 9.04
N ARG A 6 -22.36 30.09 10.28
CA ARG A 6 -21.63 30.35 11.53
C ARG A 6 -20.87 29.13 12.05
N ARG A 7 -19.88 29.45 12.90
CA ARG A 7 -18.97 28.58 13.66
C ARG A 7 -19.68 27.76 14.75
N THR A 8 -19.19 26.54 14.96
CA THR A 8 -19.21 25.78 16.23
C THR A 8 -18.17 24.66 16.06
N GLY A 9 -17.06 24.57 16.78
CA GLY A 9 -16.90 24.67 18.23
C GLY A 9 -16.89 23.24 18.79
N LEU A 10 -15.77 22.51 18.66
CA LEU A 10 -15.65 21.14 19.15
C LEU A 10 -14.49 21.03 20.14
N ALA A 11 -14.86 20.67 21.38
CA ALA A 11 -14.02 20.62 22.55
C ALA A 11 -12.97 19.50 22.45
N LEU A 12 -11.73 19.84 22.80
CA LEU A 12 -10.60 18.91 22.88
C LEU A 12 -10.55 18.33 24.31
N VAL A 13 -10.88 17.06 24.48
CA VAL A 13 -10.72 16.35 25.76
C VAL A 13 -9.33 15.72 25.79
N LEU A 14 -8.44 16.27 26.61
CA LEU A 14 -7.16 15.66 26.98
C LEU A 14 -7.43 14.52 27.98
N GLY A 15 -7.34 13.29 27.51
CA GLY A 15 -7.28 12.08 28.35
C GLY A 15 -5.88 11.50 28.34
N LEU A 16 -5.04 11.94 29.28
CA LEU A 16 -3.68 11.43 29.49
C LEU A 16 -3.73 10.24 30.46
N CYS A 17 -3.79 9.01 29.95
CA CYS A 17 -3.64 7.81 30.77
C CYS A 17 -2.26 7.21 30.55
N LEU A 18 -1.34 7.50 31.47
CA LEU A 18 -0.09 6.77 31.66
C LEU A 18 -0.41 5.38 32.24
N SER A 19 0.00 4.31 31.58
CA SER A 19 0.04 2.97 32.17
C SER A 19 1.47 2.47 32.14
N LEU A 20 2.11 2.50 33.31
CA LEU A 20 3.34 1.78 33.64
C LEU A 20 3.05 0.28 33.69
N ALA A 21 3.83 -0.54 32.99
CA ALA A 21 3.89 -1.98 33.27
C ALA A 21 5.28 -2.55 33.01
N THR A 22 5.95 -2.81 34.13
CA THR A 22 6.65 -4.05 34.52
C THR A 22 7.64 -4.70 33.54
N VAL A 23 8.92 -4.56 33.86
CA VAL A 23 10.03 -5.39 33.37
C VAL A 23 9.98 -6.77 34.04
N GLY A 24 9.69 -7.82 33.26
CA GLY A 24 9.84 -9.22 33.67
C GLY A 24 11.11 -9.82 33.06
N THR A 25 12.11 -10.11 33.88
CA THR A 25 13.32 -10.83 33.47
C THR A 25 13.10 -12.34 33.65
N SER A 26 12.96 -13.07 32.55
CA SER A 26 13.01 -14.53 32.56
C SER A 26 14.42 -15.00 32.21
N ALA A 27 15.10 -15.59 33.19
CA ALA A 27 16.34 -16.34 32.97
C ALA A 27 15.99 -17.69 32.34
N ALA A 28 16.48 -17.92 31.11
CA ALA A 28 16.36 -19.22 30.43
C ALA A 28 17.60 -20.07 30.69
N SER A 29 17.38 -21.34 31.00
CA SER A 29 18.39 -22.38 31.22
C SER A 29 19.05 -22.79 29.90
N PRO A 30 20.39 -22.97 29.84
CA PRO A 30 21.08 -23.41 28.63
C PRO A 30 20.92 -24.92 28.44
N GLY A 31 19.85 -25.33 27.75
CA GLY A 31 19.69 -26.69 27.22
C GLY A 31 20.48 -26.85 25.92
N ALA A 32 21.41 -27.80 25.88
CA ALA A 32 22.20 -28.13 24.70
C ALA A 32 21.28 -28.58 23.54
N VAL A 33 21.33 -27.85 22.42
CA VAL A 33 20.50 -28.10 21.24
C VAL A 33 21.21 -29.10 20.32
N PRO A 34 20.56 -30.20 19.89
CA PRO A 34 21.14 -31.12 18.93
C PRO A 34 21.33 -30.46 17.56
N ALA A 35 22.46 -30.76 16.90
CA ALA A 35 22.80 -30.26 15.58
C ALA A 35 21.77 -30.74 14.54
N GLN A 36 20.89 -29.84 14.10
CA GLN A 36 19.98 -30.08 12.99
C GLN A 36 20.74 -29.90 11.66
N ASN A 37 21.07 -31.00 11.00
CA ASN A 37 21.43 -31.00 9.60
C ASN A 37 20.21 -30.57 8.77
N SER A 38 20.10 -29.27 8.51
CA SER A 38 19.13 -28.72 7.57
C SER A 38 19.58 -29.06 6.15
N SER A 39 19.09 -30.20 5.65
CA SER A 39 19.15 -30.51 4.23
C SER A 39 18.29 -29.47 3.49
N LEU A 40 18.93 -28.53 2.81
CA LEU A 40 18.26 -27.52 2.00
C LEU A 40 17.66 -28.22 0.78
N SER A 41 16.38 -28.60 0.87
CA SER A 41 15.61 -28.98 -0.32
C SER A 41 15.66 -27.83 -1.33
N PRO A 42 15.82 -28.14 -2.64
CA PRO A 42 15.90 -27.11 -3.66
C PRO A 42 14.66 -26.22 -3.58
N THR A 43 14.87 -24.94 -3.31
CA THR A 43 13.80 -23.93 -3.27
C THR A 43 13.17 -23.89 -4.65
N SER A 44 11.96 -24.44 -4.80
CA SER A 44 11.18 -24.31 -6.03
C SER A 44 11.15 -22.84 -6.44
N ALA A 45 11.51 -22.56 -7.69
CA ALA A 45 11.46 -21.20 -8.22
C ALA A 45 10.07 -20.60 -7.98
N ALA A 46 10.03 -19.38 -7.43
CA ALA A 46 8.77 -18.72 -7.13
C ALA A 46 7.98 -18.46 -8.42
N ALA A 47 6.67 -18.71 -8.41
CA ALA A 47 5.83 -18.46 -9.57
C ALA A 47 5.69 -16.95 -9.86
N CYS A 48 5.39 -16.60 -11.11
CA CYS A 48 5.10 -15.22 -11.51
C CYS A 48 3.76 -14.75 -10.92
N PRO A 49 3.73 -13.68 -10.12
CA PRO A 49 2.49 -13.11 -9.61
C PRO A 49 1.58 -12.59 -10.73
N THR A 50 0.27 -12.69 -10.53
CA THR A 50 -0.73 -12.21 -11.50
C THR A 50 -1.14 -10.76 -11.23
N GLN A 51 -1.71 -10.10 -12.23
CA GLN A 51 -2.24 -8.73 -12.09
C GLN A 51 -3.16 -8.60 -10.87
N GLY A 52 -3.01 -7.52 -10.10
CA GLY A 52 -3.75 -7.28 -8.87
C GLY A 52 -3.09 -7.82 -7.60
N GLN A 53 -2.16 -8.78 -7.72
CA GLN A 53 -1.47 -9.33 -6.57
C GLN A 53 -0.40 -8.37 -6.04
N ARG A 54 -0.24 -8.41 -4.72
CA ARG A 54 0.93 -7.87 -4.02
C ARG A 54 1.88 -9.00 -3.73
N PHE A 55 3.18 -8.79 -3.90
CA PHE A 55 4.17 -9.82 -3.63
C PHE A 55 5.45 -9.27 -3.03
N LYS A 56 6.22 -10.15 -2.37
CA LYS A 56 7.61 -9.96 -1.97
C LYS A 56 8.46 -10.99 -2.69
N THR A 57 9.75 -10.69 -2.85
CA THR A 57 10.72 -11.70 -3.29
C THR A 57 11.52 -12.20 -2.08
N PRO A 58 12.01 -13.44 -2.09
CA PRO A 58 12.86 -13.95 -1.01
C PRO A 58 14.15 -13.14 -0.80
N THR A 59 14.66 -12.49 -1.85
CA THR A 59 15.99 -11.85 -1.84
C THR A 59 15.94 -10.36 -1.53
N THR A 60 14.82 -9.69 -1.79
CA THR A 60 14.72 -8.21 -1.65
C THR A 60 14.29 -7.73 -0.27
N GLY A 61 14.17 -8.63 0.71
CA GLY A 61 13.74 -8.31 2.07
C GLY A 61 12.29 -7.82 2.14
N ASP A 62 12.06 -6.69 2.82
CA ASP A 62 10.70 -6.17 3.10
C ASP A 62 10.03 -5.40 1.94
N LYS A 63 10.71 -5.27 0.80
CA LYS A 63 10.14 -4.58 -0.37
C LYS A 63 8.91 -5.31 -0.88
N VAL A 64 7.78 -4.60 -0.91
CA VAL A 64 6.53 -5.07 -1.51
C VAL A 64 6.37 -4.49 -2.90
N TYR A 65 5.87 -5.32 -3.80
CA TYR A 65 5.54 -4.98 -5.16
C TYR A 65 4.04 -5.19 -5.38
N LEU A 66 3.45 -4.37 -6.25
CA LEU A 66 2.10 -4.52 -6.76
C LEU A 66 2.16 -4.78 -8.26
N VAL A 67 1.52 -5.85 -8.73
CA VAL A 67 1.39 -6.11 -10.17
C VAL A 67 0.24 -5.26 -10.73
N GLY A 68 0.59 -4.16 -11.39
CA GLY A 68 -0.37 -3.31 -12.09
C GLY A 68 -0.69 -3.80 -13.50
N PRO A 69 -1.48 -3.04 -14.27
CA PRO A 69 -1.94 -3.46 -15.60
C PRO A 69 -0.82 -3.51 -16.65
N ASP A 70 0.17 -2.63 -16.56
CA ASP A 70 1.22 -2.44 -17.57
C ASP A 70 2.63 -2.75 -17.06
N ARG A 71 2.81 -2.77 -15.74
CA ARG A 71 4.10 -2.95 -15.07
C ARG A 71 3.92 -3.34 -13.61
N VAL A 72 5.04 -3.63 -12.96
CA VAL A 72 5.11 -3.80 -11.51
C VAL A 72 5.46 -2.46 -10.83
N TYR A 73 4.79 -2.20 -9.72
CA TYR A 73 5.00 -1.00 -8.90
C TYR A 73 5.62 -1.41 -7.57
N HIS A 74 6.81 -0.91 -7.22
CA HIS A 74 7.34 -1.14 -5.88
C HIS A 74 6.77 -0.10 -4.91
N ILE A 75 6.42 -0.56 -3.71
CA ILE A 75 5.89 0.27 -2.63
C ILE A 75 7.08 0.72 -1.76
N PRO A 76 7.42 2.02 -1.76
CA PRO A 76 8.71 2.48 -1.23
C PRO A 76 8.81 2.43 0.30
N ASN A 77 7.68 2.50 1.01
CA ASN A 77 7.62 2.44 2.47
C ASN A 77 6.23 2.00 2.96
N SER A 78 6.11 1.74 4.27
CA SER A 78 4.86 1.34 4.91
C SER A 78 3.78 2.43 4.88
N THR A 79 4.13 3.71 4.88
CA THR A 79 3.17 4.81 4.79
C THR A 79 2.41 4.78 3.46
N VAL A 80 3.11 4.63 2.34
CA VAL A 80 2.46 4.46 1.02
C VAL A 80 1.59 3.22 0.99
N TYR A 81 2.05 2.13 1.61
CA TYR A 81 1.26 0.91 1.71
C TYR A 81 -0.07 1.15 2.46
N SER A 82 -0.01 1.77 3.65
CA SER A 82 -1.19 2.07 4.48
C SER A 82 -2.14 3.12 3.89
N ASN A 83 -1.69 3.90 2.91
CA ASN A 83 -2.57 4.79 2.14
C ASN A 83 -3.41 4.06 1.09
N LEU A 84 -3.16 2.76 0.85
CA LEU A 84 -3.79 1.98 -0.20
C LEU A 84 -4.50 0.73 0.34
N TRP A 85 -3.97 0.13 1.41
CA TRP A 85 -4.49 -1.10 2.01
C TRP A 85 -4.58 -0.99 3.54
N ALA A 86 -5.60 -1.62 4.12
CA ALA A 86 -5.80 -1.70 5.57
C ALA A 86 -4.82 -2.64 6.27
N SER A 87 -4.37 -3.70 5.59
CA SER A 87 -3.50 -4.73 6.18
C SER A 87 -2.46 -5.29 5.21
N TRP A 88 -1.45 -5.96 5.77
CA TRP A 88 -0.39 -6.67 5.04
C TRP A 88 -0.84 -8.06 4.53
N ASP A 89 -2.11 -8.43 4.71
CA ASP A 89 -2.61 -9.74 4.32
C ASP A 89 -2.70 -9.89 2.80
N GLY A 90 -2.48 -11.12 2.32
CA GLY A 90 -2.57 -11.44 0.89
C GLY A 90 -1.37 -10.97 0.05
N ILE A 91 -0.25 -10.66 0.70
CA ILE A 91 1.05 -10.53 0.05
C ILE A 91 1.61 -11.93 -0.17
N VAL A 92 1.83 -12.31 -1.43
CA VAL A 92 2.39 -13.61 -1.79
C VAL A 92 3.91 -13.55 -1.94
N THR A 93 4.57 -14.70 -1.99
CA THR A 93 5.96 -14.78 -2.47
C THR A 93 5.94 -14.96 -3.97
N GLY A 94 6.75 -14.19 -4.69
CA GLY A 94 6.79 -14.22 -6.15
C GLY A 94 8.17 -13.91 -6.71
N ASP A 95 8.35 -14.23 -7.99
CA ASP A 95 9.56 -13.88 -8.72
C ASP A 95 9.41 -12.52 -9.42
N ARG A 96 10.35 -11.60 -9.11
CA ARG A 96 10.41 -10.27 -9.71
C ARG A 96 10.92 -10.30 -11.14
N THR A 97 11.68 -11.32 -11.54
CA THR A 97 12.25 -11.43 -12.90
C THR A 97 11.18 -11.60 -13.98
N CYS A 98 9.96 -11.99 -13.59
CA CYS A 98 8.79 -12.09 -14.47
C CYS A 98 8.35 -10.77 -15.09
N PHE A 99 8.80 -9.64 -14.56
CA PHE A 99 8.40 -8.31 -15.02
C PHE A 99 9.62 -7.54 -15.50
N GLY A 100 9.42 -6.68 -16.49
CA GLY A 100 10.46 -5.76 -16.96
C GLY A 100 10.75 -4.64 -15.95
N THR A 101 10.65 -3.40 -16.41
CA THR A 101 10.92 -2.22 -15.58
C THR A 101 9.90 -2.09 -14.45
N GLU A 102 10.38 -1.86 -13.23
CA GLU A 102 9.52 -1.44 -12.12
C GLU A 102 9.39 0.07 -12.04
N ARG A 103 8.35 0.53 -11.36
CA ARG A 103 8.18 1.94 -11.03
C ARG A 103 7.93 2.11 -9.53
N PRO A 104 8.60 3.04 -8.83
CA PRO A 104 8.20 3.41 -7.48
C PRO A 104 6.79 4.00 -7.52
N LEU A 105 5.93 3.60 -6.58
CA LEU A 105 4.68 4.31 -6.33
C LEU A 105 4.94 5.41 -5.29
N ARG A 106 5.36 6.59 -5.72
CA ARG A 106 5.78 7.67 -4.81
C ARG A 106 4.56 8.40 -4.29
N ASP A 107 4.48 8.55 -2.96
CA ASP A 107 3.33 9.12 -2.27
C ASP A 107 1.98 8.54 -2.73
N GLY A 108 1.95 7.23 -3.00
CA GLY A 108 0.75 6.53 -3.48
C GLY A 108 -0.46 6.77 -2.57
N GLN A 109 -1.57 7.24 -3.15
CA GLN A 109 -2.83 7.52 -2.45
C GLN A 109 -4.06 7.13 -3.27
N LEU A 110 -5.12 6.70 -2.60
CA LEU A 110 -6.43 6.53 -3.21
C LEU A 110 -7.20 7.85 -3.12
N ILE A 111 -7.59 8.39 -4.26
CA ILE A 111 -8.26 9.68 -4.34
C ILE A 111 -9.59 9.57 -5.09
N GLN A 112 -10.60 10.25 -4.57
CA GLN A 112 -11.85 10.51 -5.25
C GLN A 112 -12.05 12.02 -5.41
N PRO A 113 -11.94 12.55 -6.65
CA PRO A 113 -12.20 13.98 -6.90
C PRO A 113 -13.64 14.37 -6.54
N SER A 114 -13.81 15.56 -5.98
CA SER A 114 -15.13 16.09 -5.65
C SER A 114 -16.04 16.13 -6.89
N GLY A 115 -17.25 15.59 -6.77
CA GLY A 115 -18.20 15.48 -7.89
C GLY A 115 -17.95 14.30 -8.84
N SER A 116 -16.92 13.48 -8.60
CA SER A 116 -16.65 12.27 -9.39
C SER A 116 -17.00 11.00 -8.62
N ALA A 117 -17.58 10.02 -9.31
CA ALA A 117 -17.72 8.65 -8.81
C ALA A 117 -16.46 7.80 -9.08
N ALA A 118 -15.49 8.32 -9.84
CA ALA A 118 -14.27 7.59 -10.18
C ALA A 118 -13.23 7.71 -9.05
N ILE A 119 -12.54 6.59 -8.80
CA ILE A 119 -11.44 6.51 -7.85
C ILE A 119 -10.15 6.39 -8.63
N TYR A 120 -9.09 7.02 -8.14
CA TYR A 120 -7.78 7.06 -8.77
C TYR A 120 -6.71 6.61 -7.78
N ILE A 121 -5.65 6.02 -8.30
CA ILE A 121 -4.36 5.97 -7.61
C ILE A 121 -3.58 7.20 -8.05
N TRP A 122 -3.26 8.07 -7.11
CA TRP A 122 -2.33 9.18 -7.32
C TRP A 122 -0.91 8.72 -6.98
N ASP A 123 0.06 9.14 -7.80
CA ASP A 123 1.49 8.82 -7.66
C ASP A 123 2.31 10.04 -8.12
N GLN A 124 3.21 10.53 -7.29
CA GLN A 124 3.98 11.77 -7.50
C GLN A 124 5.05 11.68 -8.61
N TRP A 125 5.16 10.55 -9.31
CA TRP A 125 6.35 10.27 -10.15
C TRP A 125 6.42 10.93 -11.53
N GLU A 126 5.30 11.28 -12.16
CA GLU A 126 5.32 11.74 -13.57
C GLU A 126 5.35 13.27 -13.63
N TYR A 127 6.42 13.83 -14.21
CA TYR A 127 6.35 15.13 -14.88
C TYR A 127 5.67 14.86 -16.23
N VAL A 128 4.36 15.09 -16.29
CA VAL A 128 3.67 15.25 -17.58
C VAL A 128 3.41 16.74 -17.68
N ASP A 129 4.04 17.41 -18.64
CA ASP A 129 3.74 18.80 -19.00
C ASP A 129 3.71 19.79 -17.81
N ASP A 130 4.78 19.79 -16.99
CA ASP A 130 4.94 20.64 -15.79
C ASP A 130 3.92 20.41 -14.66
N GLU A 131 3.08 19.38 -14.76
CA GLU A 131 2.18 18.96 -13.67
C GLU A 131 2.81 17.87 -12.79
N TYR A 132 2.64 18.02 -11.49
CA TYR A 132 3.16 17.10 -10.48
C TYR A 132 2.25 15.88 -10.32
N GLY A 133 2.68 14.74 -10.87
CA GLY A 133 2.13 13.41 -10.56
C GLY A 133 1.18 12.85 -11.62
N ALA A 134 0.87 11.57 -11.48
CA ALA A 134 0.00 10.83 -12.37
C ALA A 134 -1.24 10.32 -11.63
N TRP A 135 -2.40 10.57 -12.23
CA TRP A 135 -3.68 10.01 -11.79
C TRP A 135 -3.98 8.76 -12.61
N ARG A 136 -4.23 7.65 -11.92
CA ARG A 136 -4.54 6.38 -12.55
C ARG A 136 -5.94 5.92 -12.18
N ARG A 137 -6.91 6.07 -13.09
CA ARG A 137 -8.32 5.78 -12.83
C ARG A 137 -8.54 4.28 -12.60
N ILE A 138 -9.24 3.88 -11.56
CA ILE A 138 -9.64 2.48 -11.37
C ILE A 138 -10.97 2.24 -12.10
N ALA A 139 -11.01 1.27 -13.01
CA ALA A 139 -12.10 1.10 -13.96
C ALA A 139 -13.47 0.93 -13.31
N ASN A 140 -13.57 0.11 -12.26
CA ASN A 140 -14.80 -0.15 -11.52
C ASN A 140 -14.53 -0.63 -10.09
N TRP A 141 -15.59 -0.75 -9.30
CA TRP A 141 -15.52 -1.15 -7.89
C TRP A 141 -15.04 -2.59 -7.67
N SER A 142 -15.27 -3.51 -8.62
CA SER A 142 -14.74 -4.88 -8.54
C SER A 142 -13.23 -4.91 -8.78
N THR A 143 -12.72 -4.13 -9.74
CA THR A 143 -11.27 -3.92 -9.89
C THR A 143 -10.67 -3.38 -8.58
N PHE A 144 -11.33 -2.40 -7.95
CA PHE A 144 -10.89 -1.83 -6.67
C PHE A 144 -10.84 -2.85 -5.53
N THR A 145 -11.98 -3.49 -5.20
CA THR A 145 -12.14 -4.33 -4.00
C THR A 145 -11.73 -5.79 -4.19
N THR A 146 -11.94 -6.34 -5.39
CA THR A 146 -11.72 -7.77 -5.65
C THR A 146 -10.33 -8.03 -6.21
N LYS A 147 -9.95 -7.30 -7.27
CA LYS A 147 -8.68 -7.52 -7.99
C LYS A 147 -7.49 -6.98 -7.22
N TYR A 148 -7.53 -5.69 -6.85
CA TYR A 148 -6.43 -5.02 -6.14
C TYR A 148 -6.60 -5.00 -4.62
N LYS A 149 -7.80 -5.32 -4.12
CA LYS A 149 -8.14 -5.37 -2.69
C LYS A 149 -7.81 -4.08 -1.94
N PHE A 150 -7.93 -2.93 -2.61
CA PHE A 150 -7.72 -1.62 -2.00
C PHE A 150 -8.72 -1.39 -0.86
N ASP A 151 -8.31 -0.59 0.12
CA ASP A 151 -9.14 -0.25 1.27
C ASP A 151 -10.05 0.95 0.94
N PRO A 152 -11.40 0.78 0.94
CA PRO A 152 -12.34 1.89 0.80
C PRO A 152 -12.11 3.02 1.80
N ALA A 153 -11.69 2.71 3.03
CA ALA A 153 -11.49 3.71 4.08
C ALA A 153 -10.27 4.60 3.84
N ALA A 154 -9.36 4.17 2.96
CA ALA A 154 -8.18 4.94 2.59
C ALA A 154 -8.45 5.96 1.45
N ILE A 155 -9.66 5.97 0.88
CA ILE A 155 -10.06 6.96 -0.14
C ILE A 155 -10.11 8.36 0.48
N ARG A 156 -9.39 9.30 -0.13
CA ARG A 156 -9.40 10.72 0.25
C ARG A 156 -10.16 11.55 -0.78
N SER A 157 -10.88 12.55 -0.31
CA SER A 157 -11.46 13.57 -1.18
C SER A 157 -10.38 14.55 -1.64
N ALA A 158 -10.35 14.86 -2.93
CA ALA A 158 -9.49 15.93 -3.47
C ALA A 158 -10.30 16.91 -4.32
N THR A 159 -9.83 18.15 -4.41
CA THR A 159 -10.28 19.08 -5.46
C THR A 159 -9.82 18.55 -6.82
N PRO A 160 -10.66 18.66 -7.86
CA PRO A 160 -10.34 18.12 -9.18
C PRO A 160 -9.06 18.77 -9.72
N LEU A 161 -8.12 17.93 -10.14
CA LEU A 161 -6.95 18.28 -10.95
C LEU A 161 -6.97 17.43 -12.23
N VAL A 162 -6.17 17.81 -13.22
CA VAL A 162 -6.11 17.20 -14.56
C VAL A 162 -5.92 15.67 -14.47
N ILE A 163 -6.72 14.92 -15.24
CA ILE A 163 -6.88 13.46 -15.10
C ILE A 163 -5.97 12.70 -16.10
N GLY A 164 -5.25 11.69 -15.63
CA GLY A 164 -4.37 10.80 -16.39
C GLY A 164 -4.97 9.43 -16.81
N ARG A 165 -4.11 8.44 -17.11
CA ARG A 165 -4.46 7.11 -17.68
C ARG A 165 -5.37 6.23 -16.79
N VAL A 166 -5.93 5.13 -17.31
CA VAL A 166 -6.88 4.24 -16.63
C VAL A 166 -6.28 2.86 -16.33
N TRP A 167 -6.46 2.36 -15.10
CA TRP A 167 -6.27 0.98 -14.63
C TRP A 167 -7.54 0.15 -14.83
N THR A 168 -7.46 -0.84 -15.71
CA THR A 168 -8.53 -1.81 -16.00
C THR A 168 -8.35 -3.13 -15.25
#